data_AF-A0AAW2U4C6-F1
#
_entry.id   AF-A0AAW2U4C6-F1
#
_cell.length_a   1.000
_cell.length_b   1.000
_cell.length_c   1.000
_cell.angle_alpha   90.00
_cell.angle_beta   90.00
_cell.angle_gamma   90.00
#
_symmetry.space_group_name_H-M   'P 1'
#
loop_
_entity.id
_entity.type
_entity.pdbx_description
1 polymer ?
#
loop_
_entity_poly.entity_id
_entity_poly.type
_entity_poly.pdbx_seq_one_letter_code
_entity_poly.pdbx_strand_id
1 'polypeptide(L)' 'MSKEKRVQVGDLVLRRASALRPIGKLAPNWEGPYKVSQIIKFGAHELEDADGRKLSRPWSTCNLRKFYP' A
#
# COMPACT_ATOMS: atom_id res chain seq x y z
N MET A 1 0.41 3.85 -21.82
CA MET A 1 1.55 4.25 -20.96
C MET A 1 1.05 4.42 -19.54
N SER A 2 1.00 3.32 -18.77
CA SER A 2 0.51 3.38 -17.39
C SER A 2 1.55 4.11 -16.56
N LYS A 3 1.16 5.26 -16.00
CA LYS A 3 1.96 6.13 -15.14
C LYS A 3 2.46 5.27 -13.96
N GLU A 4 3.65 4.72 -14.08
CA GLU A 4 4.30 3.95 -13.01
C GLU A 4 4.56 4.93 -11.88
N LYS A 5 3.60 5.03 -10.95
CA LYS A 5 3.70 5.85 -9.75
C LYS A 5 4.84 5.22 -8.96
N ARG A 6 6.06 5.75 -9.13
CA ARG A 6 7.24 5.35 -8.37
C ARG A 6 6.97 5.62 -6.90
N VAL A 7 6.58 4.59 -6.17
CA VAL A 7 6.42 4.62 -4.71
C VAL A 7 7.83 4.63 -4.13
N GLN A 8 8.14 5.63 -3.33
CA GLN A 8 9.43 5.80 -2.68
C GLN A 8 9.32 5.54 -1.19
N VAL A 9 10.44 5.22 -0.54
CA VAL A 9 10.50 5.17 0.93
C VAL A 9 10.08 6.53 1.48
N GLY A 10 9.17 6.52 2.45
CA GLY A 10 8.57 7.71 3.04
C GLY A 10 7.26 8.17 2.40
N ASP A 11 6.90 7.70 1.20
CA ASP A 11 5.58 7.98 0.61
C ASP A 11 4.47 7.37 1.47
N LEU A 12 3.36 8.11 1.60
CA LEU A 12 2.11 7.57 2.13
C LEU A 12 1.35 6.84 1.01
N VAL A 13 0.89 5.64 1.31
CA VAL A 13 0.16 4.78 0.39
C VAL A 13 -1.01 4.11 1.10
N LEU A 14 -2.09 3.89 0.36
CA LEU A 14 -3.17 3.02 0.75
C LEU A 14 -2.87 1.61 0.24
N ARG A 15 -3.15 0.59 1.05
CA ARG A 15 -3.06 -0.82 0.65
C ARG A 15 -4.43 -1.34 0.27
N ARG A 16 -4.49 -2.27 -0.68
CA ARG A 16 -5.73 -2.97 -0.99
C ARG A 16 -6.08 -3.95 0.13
N ALA A 17 -7.27 -3.83 0.72
CA ALA A 17 -7.80 -4.82 1.66
C ALA A 17 -8.22 -6.09 0.92
N SER A 18 -7.95 -7.25 1.52
CA SER A 18 -8.35 -8.53 0.95
C SER A 18 -9.87 -8.65 0.92
N ALA A 19 -10.41 -9.26 -0.13
CA ALA A 19 -11.84 -9.52 -0.30
C ALA A 19 -12.49 -10.34 0.84
N LEU A 20 -11.67 -10.94 1.72
CA LEU A 20 -12.10 -11.66 2.92
C LEU A 20 -12.63 -10.75 4.04
N ARG A 21 -12.47 -9.42 3.97
CA ARG A 21 -13.21 -8.50 4.84
C ARG A 21 -14.46 -8.01 4.09
N PRO A 22 -15.67 -8.46 4.47
CA PRO A 22 -16.91 -8.06 3.83
C PRO A 22 -17.31 -6.67 4.32
N ILE A 23 -16.63 -5.63 3.83
CA ILE A 23 -17.12 -4.26 3.96
C ILE A 23 -17.75 -3.92 2.61
N GLY A 24 -19.07 -3.91 2.56
CA GLY A 24 -19.89 -3.22 1.56
C GLY A 24 -19.54 -3.50 0.09
N LYS A 25 -20.35 -4.34 -0.54
CA LYS A 25 -20.49 -4.51 -2.00
C LYS A 25 -20.43 -3.13 -2.69
N LEU A 26 -19.31 -2.80 -3.37
CA LEU A 26 -19.15 -1.86 -4.53
C LEU A 26 -17.85 -1.00 -4.58
N ALA A 27 -16.90 -1.08 -3.65
CA ALA A 27 -15.63 -0.34 -3.79
C ALA A 27 -14.39 -1.21 -3.54
N PRO A 28 -13.26 -0.99 -4.24
CA PRO A 28 -11.98 -1.53 -3.79
C PRO A 28 -11.70 -0.96 -2.40
N ASN A 29 -11.82 -1.81 -1.38
CA ASN A 29 -11.54 -1.47 0.01
C ASN A 29 -10.05 -1.12 0.13
N TRP A 30 -9.71 0.17 0.08
CA TRP A 30 -8.37 0.67 0.34
C TRP A 30 -8.25 0.95 1.85
N GLU A 31 -7.21 0.44 2.49
CA GLU A 31 -6.94 0.61 3.92
C GLU A 31 -5.66 1.43 4.13
N GLY A 32 -5.59 2.17 5.23
CA GLY A 32 -4.45 3.03 5.56
C GLY A 32 -4.79 4.51 5.43
N PRO A 33 -3.86 5.39 5.86
CA PRO A 33 -2.56 5.53 5.22
C PRO A 33 -1.43 4.73 5.89
N TYR A 34 -0.61 4.09 5.06
CA TYR A 34 0.64 3.44 5.45
C TYR A 34 1.83 4.19 4.86
N LYS A 35 2.97 4.17 5.54
CA LYS A 35 4.23 4.71 5.03
C LYS A 35 5.06 3.61 4.41
N VAL A 36 5.69 3.86 3.27
CA VAL A 36 6.63 2.90 2.68
C VAL A 36 7.92 2.95 3.48
N SER A 37 8.26 1.83 4.14
CA SER A 37 9.47 1.72 4.96
C SER A 37 10.67 1.27 4.13
N GLN A 38 10.43 0.39 3.15
CA GLN A 38 11.48 -0.07 2.23
C GLN A 38 10.91 -0.51 0.88
N ILE A 39 11.71 -0.34 -0.16
CA ILE A 39 11.44 -0.84 -1.51
C ILE A 39 12.20 -2.15 -1.67
N ILE A 40 11.47 -3.24 -1.87
CA ILE A 40 12.02 -4.55 -2.16
C ILE A 40 12.27 -4.66 -3.66
N LYS A 41 13.28 -5.43 -4.05
CA LYS A 41 13.51 -5.82 -5.44
C LYS A 41 12.22 -6.43 -6.03
N PHE A 42 12.06 -6.32 -7.36
CA PHE A 42 10.88 -6.83 -8.09
C PHE A 42 9.56 -6.04 -7.90
N GLY A 43 9.61 -4.79 -7.43
CA GLY A 43 8.40 -3.94 -7.35
C GLY A 43 7.48 -4.29 -6.19
N ALA A 44 8.04 -4.90 -5.14
CA ALA A 44 7.39 -5.08 -3.86
C ALA A 44 7.89 -4.01 -2.87
N HIS A 45 7.06 -3.66 -1.90
CA HIS A 45 7.33 -2.59 -0.94
C HIS A 45 6.89 -3.08 0.43
N GLU A 46 7.71 -2.87 1.45
CA GLU A 46 7.21 -3.02 2.82
C GLU A 46 6.62 -1.70 3.28
N LEU A 47 5.48 -1.83 3.94
CA LEU A 47 4.78 -0.69 4.50
C LEU A 47 4.88 -0.74 6.02
N GLU A 48 4.66 0.42 6.61
CA GLU A 48 4.69 0.67 8.03
C GLU A 48 3.43 1.44 8.40
N ASP A 49 2.81 1.04 9.51
CA ASP A 49 1.62 1.68 10.05
C ASP A 49 1.98 3.02 10.72
N ALA A 50 0.98 3.82 11.09
CA ALA A 50 1.19 5.09 11.78
C ALA A 50 1.94 4.93 13.12
N ASP A 51 1.87 3.75 13.73
CA ASP A 51 2.60 3.37 14.95
C ASP A 51 4.08 3.01 14.70
N GLY A 52 4.57 3.04 13.46
CA GLY A 52 5.94 2.59 13.14
C GLY A 52 6.07 1.07 13.03
N ARG A 53 4.96 0.33 13.08
CA ARG A 53 4.95 -1.14 12.93
C ARG A 53 5.01 -1.54 11.47
N LYS A 54 6.06 -2.27 11.08
CA LYS A 54 6.19 -2.84 9.74
C LYS A 54 5.13 -3.92 9.51
N LEU A 55 4.47 -3.87 8.36
CA LEU A 55 3.61 -4.95 7.90
C LEU A 55 4.48 -6.16 7.56
N SER A 56 4.14 -7.31 8.14
CA SER A 56 4.89 -8.57 7.96
C SER A 56 4.95 -9.09 6.52
N ARG A 57 4.22 -8.48 5.57
CA ARG A 57 4.09 -8.96 4.19
C ARG A 57 4.52 -7.87 3.20
N PRO A 58 5.35 -8.20 2.20
CA PRO A 58 5.72 -7.28 1.14
C PRO A 58 4.53 -7.06 0.19
N TRP A 59 4.28 -5.81 -0.19
CA TRP A 59 3.16 -5.39 -1.02
C TRP A 59 3.62 -4.97 -2.41
N SER A 60 3.09 -5.60 -3.45
CA SER A 60 3.36 -5.18 -4.83
C SER A 60 2.74 -3.81 -5.13
N THR A 61 3.38 -3.02 -6.00
CA THR A 61 2.88 -1.72 -6.49
C THR A 61 1.42 -1.77 -6.96
N CYS A 62 0.98 -2.90 -7.54
CA CYS A 62 -0.40 -3.05 -8.01
C CYS A 62 -1.45 -3.08 -6.88
N ASN A 63 -1.03 -3.42 -5.66
CA ASN A 63 -1.86 -3.43 -4.47
C ASN A 63 -1.69 -2.17 -3.61
N LEU A 64 -0.93 -1.18 -4.10
CA LEU A 64 -0.67 0.08 -3.43
C LEU A 64 -1.20 1.25 -4.24
N ARG A 65 -1.65 2.29 -3.54
CA ARG A 65 -2.11 3.52 -4.15
C ARG A 65 -1.57 4.70 -3.37
N LYS A 66 -0.75 5.55 -4.01
CA LYS A 66 -0.24 6.77 -3.37
C LYS A 66 -1.37 7.59 -2.78
N PHE A 67 -1.22 7.91 -1.50
CA PHE A 67 -2.08 8.81 -0.75
C PHE A 67 -1.38 10.17 -0.73
N TYR A 68 -2.05 11.18 -1.28
CA TYR A 68 -1.63 12.56 -1.17
C TYR A 68 -2.63 13.25 -0.24
N PRO A 69 -2.18 13.88 0.87
CA PRO A 69 -3.06 14.69 1.71
C PRO A 69 -3.58 15.91 0.97
#